data_AF-A0AAD2NVV5-F1
#
_entry.id   AF-A0AAD2NVV5-F1
#
_cell.length_a   1.000
_cell.length_b   1.000
_cell.length_c   1.000
_cell.angle_alpha   90.00
_cell.angle_beta   90.00
_cell.angle_gamma   90.00
#
_symmetry.space_group_name_H-M   'P 1'
#
loop_
_entity.id
_entity.type
_entity.pdbx_description
1 polymer ?
#
loop_
_entity_poly.entity_id
_entity_poly.type
_entity_poly.pdbx_seq_one_letter_code
_entity_poly.pdbx_strand_id
1 'polypeptide(L)'
;MSDKDLTQPPAGEFIMFASGDGRVRVECRFESDTIWLSQAAMAELYDKDVRTINEHLINIFSEGELVQNSTIRKFRIVRQEGKRQVSREIDHYNLEAILAVGYRVRSPRGTQFRQWATQTLQEYLIKGFVMDDERLKNPPVGSSVVPDYFDEMLERIRDIRASERRVYLRVREIFALAADYQPSLKETTQFFQTIQNKLHFACTGHTAAELIHKRADASQPHMGLTSYKGEEVRKGDVTVAKNYLTQDEVSELNRVVNMWLDFAEDQARRRQQVFLRDWQDKLDQFLQFNDREVLQGAGKISKKMADEKAQAEYVQFAEQQRRLKEAEGEKDIAGLLQWNKESKK
;
A
#
# COMPACT_ATOMS: atom_id res chain seq x y z
N MET A 1 49.04 -8.45 -2.54
CA MET A 1 48.01 -7.49 -2.99
C MET A 1 46.70 -8.29 -3.12
N SER A 2 46.09 -8.58 -1.97
CA SER A 2 44.79 -8.03 -1.53
C SER A 2 43.59 -8.56 -2.32
N ASP A 3 43.13 -9.75 -1.92
CA ASP A 3 41.77 -10.30 -2.09
C ASP A 3 40.74 -9.29 -1.56
N LYS A 4 40.21 -8.40 -2.40
CA LYS A 4 39.21 -7.42 -1.97
C LYS A 4 37.88 -7.38 -2.73
N ASP A 5 37.66 -8.25 -3.72
CA ASP A 5 36.40 -8.27 -4.50
C ASP A 5 35.74 -9.66 -4.55
N LEU A 6 35.56 -10.29 -3.39
CA LEU A 6 34.57 -11.37 -3.25
C LEU A 6 33.48 -10.87 -2.32
N THR A 7 32.57 -10.05 -2.85
CA THR A 7 31.30 -9.75 -2.20
C THR A 7 30.56 -11.06 -1.96
N GLN A 8 30.67 -11.60 -0.75
CA GLN A 8 29.79 -12.68 -0.32
C GLN A 8 28.36 -12.12 -0.34
N PRO A 9 27.43 -12.76 -1.06
CA PRO A 9 26.06 -12.30 -1.09
C PRO A 9 25.48 -12.37 0.33
N PRO A 10 24.63 -11.42 0.72
CA PRO A 10 24.12 -11.35 2.08
C PRO A 10 23.35 -12.63 2.46
N ALA A 11 23.65 -13.16 3.64
CA ALA A 11 22.91 -14.26 4.25
C ALA A 11 21.71 -13.71 5.06
N GLY A 12 20.55 -14.34 4.94
CA GLY A 12 19.37 -14.04 5.75
C GLY A 12 18.82 -15.31 6.41
N GLU A 13 18.30 -15.21 7.63
CA GLU A 13 17.58 -16.33 8.25
C GLU A 13 16.09 -16.25 7.90
N PHE A 14 15.53 -17.35 7.36
CA PHE A 14 14.10 -17.46 7.11
C PHE A 14 13.48 -18.55 7.99
N ILE A 15 12.36 -18.20 8.63
CA ILE A 15 11.59 -19.11 9.47
C ILE A 15 10.24 -19.29 8.79
N MET A 16 9.97 -20.51 8.31
CA MET A 16 8.81 -20.72 7.43
C MET A 16 7.56 -21.19 8.18
N PHE A 17 7.70 -21.97 9.26
CA PHE A 17 6.56 -22.38 10.10
C PHE A 17 7.03 -22.96 11.44
N ALA A 18 6.38 -22.56 12.54
CA ALA A 18 6.56 -23.17 13.85
C ALA A 18 5.55 -24.31 14.01
N SER A 19 6.02 -25.55 14.17
CA SER A 19 5.19 -26.64 14.72
C SER A 19 5.54 -26.86 16.19
N GLY A 20 4.71 -27.62 16.91
CA GLY A 20 4.79 -27.88 18.35
C GLY A 20 6.13 -28.45 18.86
N ASP A 21 7.03 -28.82 17.96
CA ASP A 21 8.31 -29.48 18.23
C ASP A 21 9.51 -28.51 18.13
N GLY A 22 9.28 -27.26 17.70
CA GLY A 22 10.33 -26.26 17.47
C GLY A 22 10.30 -25.67 16.05
N ARG A 23 10.77 -24.42 15.93
CA ARG A 23 10.86 -23.67 14.67
C ARG A 23 11.90 -24.34 13.75
N VAL A 24 11.50 -24.78 12.55
CA VAL A 24 12.49 -25.09 11.50
C VAL A 24 13.01 -23.76 10.97
N ARG A 25 14.30 -23.51 11.19
CA ARG A 25 15.00 -22.35 10.64
C ARG A 25 15.86 -22.85 9.48
N VAL A 26 15.67 -22.27 8.30
CA VAL A 26 16.51 -22.55 7.14
C VAL A 26 17.21 -21.25 6.77
N GLU A 27 18.53 -21.31 6.68
CA GLU A 27 19.31 -20.18 6.18
C GLU A 27 18.99 -20.00 4.69
N CYS A 28 18.62 -18.78 4.34
CA CYS A 28 18.21 -18.42 2.99
C CYS A 28 19.04 -17.25 2.49
N ARG A 29 18.95 -16.99 1.19
CA ARG A 29 19.48 -15.74 0.63
C ARG A 29 18.33 -14.79 0.40
N PHE A 30 18.48 -13.55 0.84
CA PHE A 30 17.56 -12.48 0.52
C PHE A 30 18.22 -11.55 -0.51
N GLU A 31 17.66 -11.50 -1.72
CA GLU A 31 18.17 -10.63 -2.78
C GLU A 31 17.03 -10.27 -3.74
N SER A 32 17.01 -9.01 -4.19
CA SER A 32 15.99 -8.50 -5.11
C SER A 32 14.56 -8.67 -4.56
N ASP A 33 14.37 -8.31 -3.28
CA ASP A 33 13.10 -8.36 -2.55
C ASP A 33 12.41 -9.74 -2.52
N THR A 34 13.18 -10.81 -2.72
CA THR A 34 12.68 -12.18 -2.62
C THR A 34 13.69 -13.11 -1.94
N ILE A 35 13.18 -14.28 -1.56
CA ILE A 35 13.95 -15.33 -0.89
C ILE A 35 14.40 -16.35 -1.92
N TRP A 36 15.64 -16.78 -1.79
CA TRP A 36 16.28 -17.76 -2.64
C TRP A 36 16.77 -18.95 -1.82
N LEU A 37 16.38 -20.16 -2.24
CA LEU A 37 16.84 -21.42 -1.66
C LEU A 37 17.46 -22.32 -2.72
N SER A 38 18.53 -23.03 -2.36
CA SER A 38 19.04 -24.14 -3.17
C SER A 38 18.12 -25.37 -3.05
N GLN A 39 18.24 -26.33 -3.98
CA GLN A 39 17.50 -27.61 -3.86
C GLN A 39 17.81 -28.34 -2.54
N ALA A 40 19.05 -28.23 -2.04
CA ALA A 40 19.45 -28.82 -0.77
C ALA A 40 18.76 -28.15 0.43
N ALA A 41 18.62 -26.82 0.42
CA ALA A 41 17.91 -26.11 1.47
C ALA A 41 16.39 -26.38 1.44
N MET A 42 15.79 -26.53 0.24
CA MET A 42 14.40 -26.95 0.09
C MET A 42 14.18 -28.41 0.56
N ALA A 43 15.15 -29.29 0.31
CA ALA A 43 15.15 -30.67 0.80
C ALA A 43 15.14 -30.71 2.34
N GLU A 44 15.95 -29.89 3.00
CA GLU A 44 15.95 -29.73 4.45
C GLU A 44 14.62 -29.16 4.97
N LEU A 45 14.15 -28.07 4.36
CA LEU A 45 12.90 -27.39 4.71
C LEU A 45 11.69 -28.33 4.69
N TYR A 46 11.58 -29.16 3.66
CA TYR A 46 10.43 -30.04 3.45
C TYR A 46 10.68 -31.48 3.87
N ASP A 47 11.82 -31.79 4.50
CA ASP A 47 12.21 -33.13 4.94
C ASP A 47 12.06 -34.17 3.81
N LYS A 48 12.78 -33.91 2.71
CA LYS A 48 12.81 -34.74 1.50
C LYS A 48 14.22 -34.86 0.93
N ASP A 49 14.40 -35.85 0.07
CA ASP A 49 15.62 -35.98 -0.72
C ASP A 49 15.68 -34.91 -1.81
N VAL A 50 16.89 -34.43 -2.11
CA VAL A 50 17.15 -33.45 -3.18
C VAL A 50 16.61 -33.93 -4.52
N ARG A 51 16.65 -35.24 -4.81
CA ARG A 51 16.10 -35.82 -6.05
C ARG A 51 14.60 -35.60 -6.17
N THR A 52 13.86 -35.72 -5.06
CA THR A 52 12.41 -35.46 -5.04
C THR A 52 12.10 -33.99 -5.28
N ILE A 53 12.89 -33.08 -4.69
CA ILE A 53 12.75 -31.64 -4.95
C ILE A 53 13.02 -31.34 -6.43
N ASN A 54 14.08 -31.92 -6.99
CA ASN A 54 14.41 -31.76 -8.40
C ASN A 54 13.31 -32.29 -9.34
N GLU A 55 12.71 -33.44 -9.02
CA GLU A 55 11.58 -33.99 -9.77
C GLU A 55 10.37 -33.03 -9.76
N HIS A 56 10.01 -32.48 -8.58
CA HIS A 56 8.93 -31.50 -8.49
C HIS A 56 9.22 -30.24 -9.31
N LEU A 57 10.45 -29.71 -9.26
CA LEU A 57 10.84 -28.54 -10.04
C LEU A 57 10.74 -28.81 -11.55
N ILE A 58 11.24 -29.94 -12.02
CA ILE A 58 11.12 -30.35 -13.44
C ILE A 58 9.65 -30.37 -13.86
N ASN A 59 8.78 -30.98 -13.05
CA ASN A 59 7.35 -31.08 -13.36
C ASN A 59 6.69 -29.70 -13.40
N ILE A 60 6.94 -28.83 -12.41
CA ILE A 60 6.43 -27.45 -12.35
C ILE A 60 6.76 -26.67 -13.62
N PHE A 61 8.01 -26.77 -14.10
CA PHE A 61 8.41 -26.10 -15.33
C PHE A 61 7.82 -26.74 -16.58
N SER A 62 7.71 -28.07 -16.61
CA SER A 62 7.11 -28.79 -17.75
C SER A 62 5.61 -28.54 -17.90
N GLU A 63 4.92 -28.31 -16.78
CA GLU A 63 3.49 -27.97 -16.72
C GLU A 63 3.23 -26.49 -17.10
N GLY A 64 4.28 -25.67 -17.21
CA GLY A 64 4.18 -24.25 -17.53
C GLY A 64 3.63 -23.41 -16.38
N GLU A 65 3.60 -23.92 -15.14
CA GLU A 65 3.17 -23.15 -13.97
C GLU A 65 4.15 -22.00 -13.68
N LEU A 66 5.45 -22.26 -13.84
CA LEU A 66 6.51 -21.26 -13.65
C LEU A 66 7.45 -21.22 -14.86
N VAL A 67 8.06 -20.06 -15.09
CA VAL A 67 9.08 -19.86 -16.12
C VAL A 67 10.47 -19.99 -15.49
N GLN A 68 11.32 -20.86 -16.03
CA GLN A 68 12.66 -21.14 -15.47
C GLN A 68 13.53 -19.88 -15.36
N ASN A 69 13.57 -19.07 -16.43
CA ASN A 69 14.47 -17.90 -16.50
C ASN A 69 14.12 -16.79 -15.48
N SER A 70 12.89 -16.76 -14.95
CA SER A 70 12.46 -15.79 -13.93
C SER A 70 12.53 -16.32 -12.51
N THR A 71 12.68 -17.63 -12.33
CA THR A 71 12.58 -18.31 -11.02
C THR A 71 13.88 -18.97 -10.57
N ILE A 72 14.89 -19.07 -11.46
CA ILE A 72 16.20 -19.66 -11.18
C ILE A 72 17.29 -18.61 -11.29
N ARG A 73 18.19 -18.56 -10.30
CA ARG A 73 19.41 -17.75 -10.35
C ARG A 73 20.62 -18.55 -9.89
N LYS A 74 21.73 -18.38 -10.61
CA LYS A 74 23.01 -18.99 -10.26
C LYS A 74 23.75 -18.14 -9.24
N PHE A 75 24.19 -18.81 -8.20
CA PHE A 75 24.92 -18.19 -7.11
C PHE A 75 26.26 -18.86 -6.91
N ARG A 76 27.33 -18.07 -6.88
CA ARG A 76 28.66 -18.57 -6.54
C ARG A 76 28.71 -18.90 -5.05
N ILE A 77 29.05 -20.15 -4.73
CA ILE A 77 29.34 -20.61 -3.38
C ILE A 77 30.79 -21.05 -3.33
N VAL A 78 31.53 -20.50 -2.38
CA VAL A 78 32.90 -20.90 -2.09
C VAL A 78 32.88 -21.76 -0.84
N ARG A 79 33.43 -22.97 -0.92
CA ARG A 79 33.56 -23.90 0.21
C ARG A 79 35.01 -24.37 0.31
N GLN A 80 35.50 -24.55 1.52
CA GLN A 80 36.74 -25.30 1.74
C GLN A 80 36.48 -26.81 1.69
N GLU A 81 37.18 -27.50 0.80
CA GLU A 81 37.21 -28.96 0.71
C GLU A 81 38.64 -29.43 0.99
N GLY A 82 38.89 -29.92 2.21
CA GLY A 82 40.23 -30.24 2.69
C GLY A 82 41.12 -29.01 2.76
N LYS A 83 42.21 -28.97 1.97
CA LYS A 83 43.12 -27.81 1.87
C LYS A 83 42.79 -26.87 0.70
N ARG A 84 41.77 -27.16 -0.11
CA ARG A 84 41.46 -26.42 -1.34
C ARG A 84 40.20 -25.57 -1.16
N GLN A 85 40.24 -24.34 -1.65
CA GLN A 85 39.07 -23.49 -1.83
C GLN A 85 38.42 -23.86 -3.17
N VAL A 86 37.18 -24.33 -3.15
CA VAL A 86 36.43 -24.71 -4.35
C VAL A 86 35.25 -23.75 -4.51
N SER A 87 35.17 -23.09 -5.67
CA SER A 87 34.03 -22.25 -6.02
C SER A 87 33.14 -22.95 -7.05
N ARG A 88 31.84 -23.05 -6.76
CA ARG A 88 30.84 -23.62 -7.67
C ARG A 88 29.65 -22.67 -7.81
N GLU A 89 29.06 -22.64 -9.00
CA GLU A 89 27.76 -22.02 -9.20
C GLU A 89 26.67 -23.02 -8.83
N ILE A 90 25.74 -22.60 -7.97
CA ILE A 90 24.60 -23.41 -7.54
C ILE A 90 23.32 -22.66 -7.90
N ASP A 91 22.41 -23.38 -8.54
CA ASP A 91 21.07 -22.89 -8.83
C ASP A 91 20.29 -22.68 -7.53
N HIS A 92 19.73 -21.48 -7.36
CA HIS A 92 18.75 -21.18 -6.34
C HIS A 92 17.43 -20.82 -6.98
N TYR A 93 16.37 -21.09 -6.24
CA TYR A 93 14.99 -20.97 -6.65
C TYR A 93 14.31 -19.92 -5.78
N ASN A 94 13.55 -19.02 -6.42
CA ASN A 94 12.87 -17.93 -5.74
C ASN A 94 11.67 -18.42 -4.89
N LEU A 95 11.03 -17.50 -4.17
CA LEU A 95 9.90 -17.80 -3.29
C LEU A 95 8.75 -18.54 -4.01
N GLU A 96 8.44 -18.20 -5.26
CA GLU A 96 7.38 -18.85 -6.04
C GLU A 96 7.66 -20.33 -6.24
N ALA A 97 8.88 -20.68 -6.66
CA ALA A 97 9.29 -22.07 -6.83
C ALA A 97 9.32 -22.84 -5.50
N ILE A 98 9.78 -22.19 -4.42
CA ILE A 98 9.79 -22.78 -3.08
C ILE A 98 8.35 -23.14 -2.65
N LEU A 99 7.40 -22.20 -2.77
CA LEU A 99 6.00 -22.43 -2.41
C LEU A 99 5.36 -23.52 -3.29
N ALA A 100 5.57 -23.49 -4.60
CA ALA A 100 5.04 -24.46 -5.56
C ALA A 100 5.51 -25.89 -5.26
N VAL A 101 6.78 -26.06 -4.88
CA VAL A 101 7.31 -27.33 -4.37
C VAL A 101 6.62 -27.72 -3.06
N GLY A 102 6.50 -26.80 -2.10
CA GLY A 102 5.86 -27.05 -0.81
C GLY A 102 4.42 -27.60 -0.91
N TYR A 103 3.65 -27.13 -1.90
CA TYR A 103 2.30 -27.64 -2.16
C TYR A 103 2.30 -29.09 -2.69
N ARG A 104 3.34 -29.51 -3.40
CA ARG A 104 3.45 -30.85 -4.02
C ARG A 104 4.14 -31.89 -3.13
N VAL A 105 4.99 -31.48 -2.21
CA VAL A 105 5.74 -32.40 -1.36
C VAL A 105 4.82 -33.18 -0.42
N ARG A 106 4.95 -34.52 -0.46
CA ARG A 106 4.28 -35.44 0.47
C ARG A 106 5.21 -35.83 1.64
N SER A 107 5.36 -34.96 2.63
CA SER A 107 6.05 -35.23 3.91
C SER A 107 5.23 -34.66 5.08
N PRO A 108 5.53 -35.06 6.34
CA PRO A 108 4.99 -34.37 7.51
C PRO A 108 5.21 -32.85 7.45
N ARG A 109 6.40 -32.40 7.04
CA ARG A 109 6.72 -30.96 6.84
C ARG A 109 5.89 -30.32 5.73
N GLY A 110 5.70 -30.99 4.59
CA GLY A 110 4.83 -30.52 3.51
C GLY A 110 3.36 -30.41 3.95
N THR A 111 2.88 -31.34 4.78
CA THR A 111 1.54 -31.27 5.38
C THR A 111 1.42 -30.09 6.34
N GLN A 112 2.40 -29.86 7.21
CA GLN A 112 2.43 -28.70 8.11
C GLN A 112 2.45 -27.39 7.33
N PHE A 113 3.27 -27.29 6.29
CA PHE A 113 3.30 -26.14 5.39
C PHE A 113 1.92 -25.87 4.78
N ARG A 114 1.23 -26.88 4.25
CA ARG A 114 -0.12 -26.71 3.67
C ARG A 114 -1.17 -26.33 4.71
N GLN A 115 -1.08 -26.85 5.94
CA GLN A 115 -1.96 -26.45 7.04
C GLN A 115 -1.75 -24.98 7.40
N TRP A 116 -0.49 -24.56 7.55
CA TRP A 116 -0.12 -23.17 7.80
C TRP A 116 -0.61 -22.26 6.65
N ALA A 117 -0.30 -22.59 5.40
CA ALA A 117 -0.70 -21.78 4.25
C ALA A 117 -2.23 -21.67 4.12
N THR A 118 -2.96 -22.76 4.37
CA THR A 118 -4.43 -22.75 4.42
C THR A 118 -4.94 -21.84 5.53
N GLN A 119 -4.37 -21.92 6.73
CA GLN A 119 -4.76 -21.06 7.85
C GLN A 119 -4.47 -19.59 7.57
N THR A 120 -3.31 -19.27 7.01
CA THR A 120 -2.93 -17.92 6.61
C THR A 120 -3.87 -17.36 5.55
N LEU A 121 -4.18 -18.14 4.51
CA LEU A 121 -5.14 -17.74 3.47
C LEU A 121 -6.55 -17.55 4.05
N GLN A 122 -6.99 -18.46 4.92
CA GLN A 122 -8.28 -18.37 5.59
C GLN A 122 -8.37 -17.11 6.46
N GLU A 123 -7.31 -16.77 7.20
CA GLU A 123 -7.25 -15.56 8.00
C GLU A 123 -7.37 -14.31 7.13
N TYR A 124 -6.63 -14.25 6.02
CA TYR A 124 -6.76 -13.17 5.05
C TYR A 124 -8.18 -13.05 4.50
N LEU A 125 -8.80 -14.16 4.10
CA LEU A 125 -10.15 -14.17 3.53
C LEU A 125 -11.24 -13.78 4.54
N ILE A 126 -11.08 -14.12 5.82
CA ILE A 126 -12.07 -13.82 6.87
C ILE A 126 -11.86 -12.41 7.45
N LYS A 127 -10.63 -12.05 7.79
CA LYS A 127 -10.30 -10.79 8.49
C LYS A 127 -9.92 -9.64 7.55
N GLY A 128 -9.44 -9.96 6.35
CA GLY A 128 -8.90 -9.00 5.39
C GLY A 128 -7.41 -8.67 5.57
N PHE A 129 -6.70 -9.34 6.49
CA PHE A 129 -5.27 -9.15 6.72
C PHE A 129 -4.61 -10.39 7.33
N VAL A 130 -3.27 -10.47 7.24
CA VAL A 130 -2.41 -11.46 7.91
C VAL A 130 -1.22 -10.68 8.50
N MET A 131 -0.78 -11.03 9.70
CA MET A 131 0.39 -10.43 10.34
C MET A 131 1.29 -11.49 10.97
N ASP A 132 2.59 -11.23 10.96
CA ASP A 132 3.57 -11.96 11.76
C ASP A 132 3.99 -11.05 12.92
N ASP A 133 3.18 -11.06 13.99
CA ASP A 133 3.38 -10.17 15.15
C ASP A 133 4.75 -10.34 15.80
N GLU A 134 5.29 -11.55 15.83
CA GLU A 134 6.59 -11.82 16.45
C GLU A 134 7.73 -11.20 15.64
N ARG A 135 7.68 -11.29 14.31
CA ARG A 135 8.65 -10.61 13.45
C ARG A 135 8.53 -9.09 13.55
N LEU A 136 7.30 -8.55 13.57
CA LEU A 136 7.06 -7.11 13.66
C LEU A 136 7.47 -6.51 15.02
N LYS A 137 7.38 -7.28 16.11
CA LYS A 137 7.83 -6.87 17.45
C LYS A 137 9.35 -6.93 17.62
N ASN A 138 10.01 -7.79 16.85
CA ASN A 138 11.45 -8.04 16.97
C ASN A 138 12.14 -7.64 15.66
N PRO A 139 12.28 -6.33 15.39
CA PRO A 139 12.92 -5.87 14.17
C PRO A 139 14.35 -6.42 14.09
N PRO A 140 14.85 -6.70 12.88
CA PRO A 140 16.18 -7.24 12.72
C PRO A 140 17.23 -6.28 13.31
N VAL A 141 18.06 -6.75 14.25
CA VAL A 141 19.14 -5.94 14.86
C VAL A 141 20.47 -6.29 14.18
N GLY A 142 21.23 -5.28 13.75
CA GLY A 142 22.59 -5.46 13.21
C GLY A 142 22.64 -5.74 11.70
N SER A 143 23.41 -6.75 11.28
CA SER A 143 23.69 -7.06 9.86
C SER A 143 22.59 -7.87 9.16
N SER A 144 21.37 -7.89 9.68
CA SER A 144 20.28 -8.61 9.04
C SER A 144 19.84 -7.89 7.77
N VAL A 145 19.64 -8.67 6.72
CA VAL A 145 19.42 -8.18 5.35
C VAL A 145 17.92 -8.13 5.02
N VAL A 146 17.08 -8.76 5.85
CA VAL A 146 15.64 -8.75 5.66
C VAL A 146 15.11 -7.35 5.94
N PRO A 147 14.44 -6.69 4.97
CA PRO A 147 13.89 -5.36 5.18
C PRO A 147 12.82 -5.37 6.27
N ASP A 148 12.80 -4.32 7.09
CA ASP A 148 11.74 -4.07 8.03
C ASP A 148 10.62 -3.28 7.34
N TYR A 149 9.44 -3.90 7.23
CA TYR A 149 8.26 -3.31 6.60
C TYR A 149 7.28 -2.70 7.64
N PHE A 150 7.70 -2.54 8.89
CA PHE A 150 6.84 -2.01 9.95
C PHE A 150 6.33 -0.59 9.64
N ASP A 151 7.19 0.30 9.13
CA ASP A 151 6.81 1.66 8.77
C ASP A 151 5.82 1.71 7.60
N GLU A 152 6.03 0.89 6.57
CA GLU A 152 5.07 0.74 5.45
C GLU A 152 3.71 0.24 5.96
N MET A 153 3.71 -0.76 6.85
CA MET A 153 2.49 -1.27 7.46
C MET A 153 1.75 -0.17 8.24
N LEU A 154 2.47 0.63 9.03
CA LEU A 154 1.89 1.76 9.75
C LEU A 154 1.30 2.81 8.82
N GLU A 155 1.96 3.10 7.69
CA GLU A 155 1.45 4.02 6.68
C GLU A 155 0.16 3.51 6.05
N ARG A 156 0.11 2.22 5.66
CA ARG A 156 -1.10 1.58 5.12
C ARG A 156 -2.25 1.60 6.13
N ILE A 157 -1.98 1.33 7.41
CA ILE A 157 -3.00 1.44 8.47
C ILE A 157 -3.50 2.88 8.61
N ARG A 158 -2.59 3.88 8.59
CA ARG A 158 -2.97 5.30 8.67
C ARG A 158 -3.87 5.71 7.50
N ASP A 159 -3.55 5.27 6.28
CA ASP A 159 -4.36 5.54 5.10
C ASP A 159 -5.74 4.86 5.17
N ILE A 160 -5.79 3.58 5.58
CA ILE A 160 -7.06 2.87 5.81
C ILE A 160 -7.91 3.60 6.86
N ARG A 161 -7.32 4.01 7.98
CA ARG A 161 -8.02 4.77 9.03
C ARG A 161 -8.51 6.12 8.54
N ALA A 162 -7.72 6.81 7.71
CA ALA A 162 -8.04 8.12 7.16
C ALA A 162 -8.96 8.06 5.92
N SER A 163 -9.31 6.87 5.44
CA SER A 163 -10.35 6.71 4.42
C SER A 163 -11.65 7.39 4.89
N GLU A 164 -12.28 8.18 4.03
CA GLU A 164 -13.43 9.03 4.39
C GLU A 164 -14.54 8.24 5.08
N ARG A 165 -14.77 6.99 4.65
CA ARG A 165 -15.75 6.10 5.27
C ARG A 165 -15.38 5.71 6.71
N ARG A 166 -14.12 5.37 6.98
CA ARG A 166 -13.67 4.99 8.34
C ARG A 166 -13.63 6.19 9.26
N VAL A 167 -13.13 7.32 8.77
CA VAL A 167 -13.17 8.61 9.47
C VAL A 167 -14.63 8.94 9.79
N TYR A 168 -15.51 9.01 8.80
CA TYR A 168 -16.92 9.35 9.02
C TYR A 168 -17.59 8.43 10.04
N LEU A 169 -17.39 7.11 9.95
CA LEU A 169 -17.96 6.17 10.92
C LEU A 169 -17.43 6.42 12.34
N ARG A 170 -16.11 6.61 12.51
CA ARG A 170 -15.50 6.87 13.81
C ARG A 170 -15.88 8.22 14.39
N VAL A 171 -15.81 9.27 13.58
CA VAL A 171 -16.24 10.62 13.95
C VAL A 171 -17.72 10.58 14.38
N ARG A 172 -18.58 9.88 13.63
CA ARG A 172 -19.99 9.70 13.99
C ARG A 172 -20.16 8.91 15.29
N GLU A 173 -19.40 7.84 15.52
CA GLU A 173 -19.46 7.08 16.78
C GLU A 173 -19.04 7.92 17.99
N ILE A 174 -17.96 8.70 17.87
CA ILE A 174 -17.46 9.54 18.95
C ILE A 174 -18.41 10.70 19.22
N PHE A 175 -18.85 11.41 18.18
CA PHE A 175 -19.72 12.58 18.35
C PHE A 175 -21.18 12.24 18.56
N ALA A 176 -21.63 11.01 18.24
CA ALA A 176 -22.94 10.54 18.69
C ALA A 176 -23.03 10.39 20.21
N LEU A 177 -21.90 10.39 20.94
CA LEU A 177 -21.88 10.47 22.40
C LEU A 177 -22.10 11.89 22.92
N ALA A 178 -22.07 12.91 22.05
CA ALA A 178 -22.37 14.27 22.45
C ALA A 178 -23.85 14.40 22.83
N ALA A 179 -24.13 15.15 23.88
CA ALA A 179 -25.48 15.23 24.47
C ALA A 179 -26.52 15.84 23.50
N ASP A 180 -26.09 16.71 22.59
CA ASP A 180 -26.91 17.43 21.62
C ASP A 180 -26.85 16.86 20.19
N TYR A 181 -26.18 15.71 19.99
CA TYR A 181 -26.05 15.13 18.65
C TYR A 181 -27.39 14.58 18.12
N GLN A 182 -27.82 15.10 16.97
CA GLN A 182 -28.93 14.55 16.20
C GLN A 182 -28.58 14.54 14.70
N PRO A 183 -28.58 13.37 14.02
CA PRO A 183 -28.14 13.27 12.62
C PRO A 183 -28.95 14.13 11.63
N SER A 184 -30.23 14.38 11.91
CA SER A 184 -31.15 15.10 11.04
C SER A 184 -31.09 16.62 11.18
N LEU A 185 -30.34 17.14 12.16
CA LEU A 185 -30.25 18.58 12.39
C LEU A 185 -29.28 19.25 11.42
N LYS A 186 -29.62 20.47 11.01
CA LYS A 186 -28.80 21.30 10.13
C LYS A 186 -27.49 21.68 10.83
N GLU A 187 -27.56 21.93 12.12
CA GLU A 187 -26.46 22.25 13.01
C GLU A 187 -25.40 21.14 13.00
N THR A 188 -25.84 19.88 13.07
CA THR A 188 -24.95 18.70 12.99
C THR A 188 -24.22 18.66 11.64
N THR A 189 -24.92 18.91 10.53
CA THR A 189 -24.31 18.94 9.20
C THR A 189 -23.28 20.07 9.07
N GLN A 190 -23.61 21.26 9.57
CA GLN A 190 -22.69 22.40 9.60
C GLN A 190 -21.46 22.11 10.46
N PHE A 191 -21.64 21.45 11.60
CA PHE A 191 -20.56 21.07 12.48
C PHE A 191 -19.52 20.17 11.77
N PHE A 192 -19.96 19.12 11.06
CA PHE A 192 -19.04 18.26 10.31
C PHE A 192 -18.33 19.00 9.17
N GLN A 193 -19.03 19.90 8.47
CA GLN A 193 -18.42 20.74 7.44
C GLN A 193 -17.33 21.65 8.01
N THR A 194 -17.57 22.23 9.19
CA THR A 194 -16.58 23.05 9.90
C THR A 194 -15.35 22.24 10.29
N ILE A 195 -15.52 21.05 10.87
CA ILE A 195 -14.40 20.16 11.22
C ILE A 195 -13.59 19.80 9.97
N GLN A 196 -14.26 19.40 8.89
CA GLN A 196 -13.59 19.05 7.65
C GLN A 196 -12.77 20.23 7.12
N ASN A 197 -13.34 21.43 7.05
CA ASN A 197 -12.62 22.62 6.58
C ASN A 197 -11.44 22.98 7.47
N LYS A 198 -11.56 22.87 8.80
CA LYS A 198 -10.45 23.10 9.74
C LYS A 198 -9.30 22.11 9.51
N LEU A 199 -9.61 20.83 9.34
CA LEU A 199 -8.60 19.79 9.07
C LEU A 199 -7.92 19.98 7.71
N HIS A 200 -8.67 20.29 6.66
CA HIS A 200 -8.10 20.63 5.35
C HIS A 200 -7.21 21.87 5.41
N PHE A 201 -7.66 22.92 6.10
CA PHE A 201 -6.91 24.17 6.25
C PHE A 201 -5.60 23.95 7.00
N ALA A 202 -5.62 23.19 8.09
CA ALA A 202 -4.43 22.86 8.89
C ALA A 202 -3.35 22.08 8.12
N CYS A 203 -3.69 21.50 6.96
CA CYS A 203 -2.75 20.75 6.12
C CYS A 203 -2.37 21.51 4.84
N THR A 204 -3.22 22.40 4.34
CA THR A 204 -3.06 23.01 3.00
C THR A 204 -3.05 24.54 3.00
N GLY A 205 -3.39 25.18 4.12
CA GLY A 205 -3.66 26.62 4.20
C GLY A 205 -4.95 27.05 3.50
N HIS A 206 -5.78 26.10 3.06
CA HIS A 206 -7.00 26.36 2.29
C HIS A 206 -8.18 25.53 2.81
N THR A 207 -9.37 26.11 2.79
CA THR A 207 -10.61 25.33 2.90
C THR A 207 -10.78 24.43 1.68
N ALA A 208 -11.65 23.40 1.78
CA ALA A 208 -11.90 22.49 0.66
C ALA A 208 -12.36 23.24 -0.61
N ALA A 209 -13.20 24.26 -0.45
CA ALA A 209 -13.69 25.08 -1.56
C ALA A 209 -12.59 25.97 -2.16
N GLU A 210 -11.76 26.60 -1.33
CA GLU A 210 -10.61 27.39 -1.80
C GLU A 210 -9.59 26.53 -2.55
N LEU A 211 -9.35 25.31 -2.06
CA LEU A 211 -8.43 24.36 -2.69
C LEU A 211 -8.89 23.99 -4.10
N ILE A 212 -10.15 23.55 -4.24
CA ILE A 212 -10.76 23.23 -5.54
C ILE A 212 -10.68 24.45 -6.47
N HIS A 213 -11.13 25.62 -5.98
CA HIS A 213 -11.14 26.83 -6.78
C HIS A 213 -9.74 27.26 -7.23
N LYS A 214 -8.71 27.01 -6.41
CA LYS A 214 -7.32 27.35 -6.74
C LYS A 214 -6.68 26.34 -7.71
N ARG A 215 -6.95 25.04 -7.56
CA ARG A 215 -6.23 23.96 -8.26
C ARG A 215 -6.95 23.38 -9.48
N ALA A 216 -8.28 23.52 -9.58
CA ALA A 216 -8.99 23.10 -10.78
C ALA A 216 -8.61 23.98 -11.98
N ASP A 217 -7.95 23.39 -12.97
CA ASP A 217 -7.40 24.07 -14.15
C ASP A 217 -7.36 23.11 -15.34
N ALA A 218 -8.15 23.38 -16.39
CA ALA A 218 -8.26 22.53 -17.57
C ALA A 218 -6.95 22.39 -18.36
N SER A 219 -6.00 23.32 -18.21
CA SER A 219 -4.72 23.30 -18.91
C SER A 219 -3.71 22.31 -18.31
N GLN A 220 -3.93 21.88 -17.07
CA GLN A 220 -3.07 20.93 -16.38
C GLN A 220 -3.42 19.49 -16.74
N PRO A 221 -2.44 18.55 -16.67
CA PRO A 221 -2.73 17.12 -16.73
C PRO A 221 -3.83 16.75 -15.72
N HIS A 222 -4.84 16.02 -16.19
CA HIS A 222 -5.98 15.58 -15.38
C HIS A 222 -6.66 16.73 -14.60
N MET A 223 -6.64 17.94 -15.14
CA MET A 223 -7.17 19.15 -14.51
C MET A 223 -6.53 19.57 -13.18
N GLY A 224 -5.31 19.09 -12.89
CA GLY A 224 -4.64 19.29 -11.61
C GLY A 224 -5.07 18.30 -10.52
N LEU A 225 -5.88 17.28 -10.85
CA LEU A 225 -6.17 16.17 -9.96
C LEU A 225 -4.94 15.27 -9.80
N THR A 226 -4.69 14.85 -8.57
CA THR A 226 -3.64 13.88 -8.20
C THR A 226 -4.20 12.48 -7.95
N SER A 227 -5.52 12.37 -7.75
CA SER A 227 -6.23 11.12 -7.52
C SER A 227 -7.66 11.20 -8.06
N TYR A 228 -8.15 10.17 -8.73
CA TYR A 228 -9.54 10.08 -9.22
C TYR A 228 -9.94 8.63 -9.45
N LYS A 229 -11.24 8.35 -9.60
CA LYS A 229 -11.74 6.98 -9.72
C LYS A 229 -11.82 6.52 -11.17
N GLY A 230 -11.11 5.43 -11.49
CA GLY A 230 -11.11 4.81 -12.81
C GLY A 230 -10.00 5.35 -13.70
N GLU A 231 -10.10 5.12 -15.00
CA GLU A 231 -9.04 5.45 -15.96
C GLU A 231 -9.05 6.91 -16.41
N GLU A 232 -10.20 7.59 -16.31
CA GLU A 232 -10.40 8.95 -16.79
C GLU A 232 -11.08 9.83 -15.73
N VAL A 233 -10.74 11.12 -15.75
CA VAL A 233 -11.36 12.14 -14.91
C VAL A 233 -12.85 12.26 -15.22
N ARG A 234 -13.69 12.19 -14.19
CA ARG A 234 -15.15 12.37 -14.32
C ARG A 234 -15.59 13.67 -13.69
N LYS A 235 -16.75 14.16 -14.13
CA LYS A 235 -17.37 15.38 -13.56
C LYS A 235 -17.59 15.31 -12.04
N GLY A 236 -17.75 14.11 -11.47
CA GLY A 236 -17.88 13.94 -10.02
C GLY A 236 -16.56 14.09 -9.26
N ASP A 237 -15.42 13.89 -9.93
CA ASP A 237 -14.09 13.92 -9.30
C ASP A 237 -13.62 15.36 -9.05
N VAL A 238 -14.01 16.30 -9.92
CA VAL A 238 -13.52 17.71 -9.87
C VAL A 238 -14.12 18.53 -8.72
N THR A 239 -15.18 18.03 -8.07
CA THR A 239 -15.81 18.68 -6.91
C THR A 239 -15.31 18.11 -5.57
N VAL A 240 -14.33 17.21 -5.59
CA VAL A 240 -13.79 16.56 -4.40
C VAL A 240 -12.41 17.15 -4.08
N ALA A 241 -12.32 17.94 -3.01
CA ALA A 241 -11.08 18.63 -2.63
C ALA A 241 -9.89 17.68 -2.40
N LYS A 242 -10.16 16.48 -1.84
CA LYS A 242 -9.14 15.46 -1.59
C LYS A 242 -8.39 15.05 -2.87
N ASN A 243 -9.08 15.05 -4.01
CA ASN A 243 -8.52 14.66 -5.30
C ASN A 243 -7.49 15.67 -5.83
N TYR A 244 -7.39 16.87 -5.23
CA TYR A 244 -6.42 17.89 -5.59
C TYR A 244 -5.23 17.95 -4.62
N LEU A 245 -5.18 17.11 -3.59
CA LEU A 245 -4.10 17.10 -2.60
C LEU A 245 -2.85 16.42 -3.15
N THR A 246 -1.69 17.01 -2.91
CA THR A 246 -0.40 16.33 -3.15
C THR A 246 -0.23 15.14 -2.22
N GLN A 247 0.69 14.23 -2.55
CA GLN A 247 0.97 13.06 -1.69
C GLN A 247 1.36 13.48 -0.26
N ASP A 248 2.19 14.51 -0.13
CA ASP A 248 2.60 15.04 1.18
C ASP A 248 1.41 15.61 1.97
N GLU A 249 0.50 16.35 1.31
CA GLU A 249 -0.70 16.88 1.95
C GLU A 249 -1.68 15.77 2.34
N VAL A 250 -1.79 14.69 1.56
CA VAL A 250 -2.60 13.51 1.93
C VAL A 250 -2.00 12.84 3.17
N SER A 251 -0.69 12.63 3.20
CA SER A 251 0.01 12.04 4.35
C SER A 251 -0.15 12.90 5.61
N GLU A 252 0.00 14.22 5.51
CA GLU A 252 -0.22 15.15 6.61
C GLU A 252 -1.69 15.16 7.07
N LEU A 253 -2.65 15.21 6.15
CA LEU A 253 -4.07 15.13 6.48
C LEU A 253 -4.41 13.83 7.20
N ASN A 254 -3.94 12.70 6.68
CA ASN A 254 -4.13 11.39 7.28
C ASN A 254 -3.54 11.33 8.70
N ARG A 255 -2.38 11.96 8.93
CA ARG A 255 -1.75 12.03 10.25
C ARG A 255 -2.56 12.86 11.24
N VAL A 256 -2.96 14.08 10.86
CA VAL A 256 -3.75 14.98 11.74
C VAL A 256 -5.10 14.38 12.09
N VAL A 257 -5.80 13.81 11.09
CA VAL A 257 -7.10 13.16 11.30
C VAL A 257 -6.97 12.01 12.30
N ASN A 258 -5.95 11.16 12.18
CA ASN A 258 -5.75 10.05 13.10
C ASN A 258 -5.45 10.53 14.53
N MET A 259 -4.55 11.50 14.69
CA MET A 259 -4.24 12.08 16.01
C MET A 259 -5.47 12.73 16.65
N TRP A 260 -6.27 13.45 15.87
CA TRP A 260 -7.53 14.04 16.34
C TRP A 260 -8.53 12.97 16.78
N LEU A 261 -8.68 11.90 16.01
CA LEU A 261 -9.59 10.80 16.36
C LEU A 261 -9.16 10.09 17.65
N ASP A 262 -7.85 9.82 17.82
CA ASP A 262 -7.32 9.20 19.04
C ASP A 262 -7.54 10.11 20.26
N PHE A 263 -7.32 11.41 20.10
CA PHE A 263 -7.63 12.41 21.13
C PHE A 263 -9.13 12.42 21.46
N ALA A 264 -10.00 12.49 20.45
CA ALA A 264 -11.43 12.55 20.66
C ALA A 264 -11.99 11.26 21.30
N GLU A 265 -11.43 10.09 20.94
CA GLU A 265 -11.78 8.82 21.57
C GLU A 265 -11.41 8.78 23.06
N ASP A 266 -10.20 9.21 23.43
CA ASP A 266 -9.79 9.30 24.85
C ASP A 266 -10.71 10.26 25.64
N GLN A 267 -11.00 11.44 25.07
CA GLN A 267 -11.90 12.40 25.70
C GLN A 267 -13.31 11.82 25.92
N ALA A 268 -13.86 11.11 24.93
CA ALA A 268 -15.15 10.46 25.05
C ALA A 268 -15.16 9.31 26.08
N ARG A 269 -14.09 8.50 26.13
CA ARG A 269 -13.94 7.40 27.11
C ARG A 269 -13.88 7.89 28.55
N ARG A 270 -13.36 9.09 28.79
CA ARG A 270 -13.34 9.72 30.12
C ARG A 270 -14.71 10.19 30.62
N ARG A 271 -15.80 9.87 29.88
CA ARG A 271 -17.21 10.12 30.24
C ARG A 271 -17.49 11.58 30.61
N GLN A 272 -16.80 12.51 29.98
CA GLN A 272 -17.20 13.90 30.02
C GLN A 272 -18.43 14.05 29.12
N GLN A 273 -19.52 14.64 29.63
CA GLN A 273 -20.57 15.11 28.73
C GLN A 273 -19.99 16.28 27.93
N VAL A 274 -19.96 16.12 26.61
CA VAL A 274 -19.42 17.09 25.67
C VAL A 274 -20.54 17.44 24.68
N PHE A 275 -20.70 18.71 24.35
CA PHE A 275 -21.60 19.17 23.30
C PHE A 275 -20.85 19.30 21.96
N LEU A 276 -21.57 19.35 20.83
CA LEU A 276 -20.93 19.53 19.52
C LEU A 276 -20.07 20.80 19.45
N ARG A 277 -20.48 21.88 20.12
CA ARG A 277 -19.69 23.11 20.18
C ARG A 277 -18.35 22.92 20.89
N ASP A 278 -18.35 22.20 22.01
CA ASP A 278 -17.12 21.91 22.77
C ASP A 278 -16.12 21.11 21.92
N TRP A 279 -16.60 20.26 21.01
CA TRP A 279 -15.74 19.54 20.06
C TRP A 279 -15.07 20.47 19.04
N GLN A 280 -15.73 21.55 18.63
CA GLN A 280 -15.11 22.56 17.76
C GLN A 280 -13.99 23.30 18.50
N ASP A 281 -14.24 23.70 19.74
CA ASP A 281 -13.27 24.41 20.57
C ASP A 281 -12.08 23.50 20.90
N LYS A 282 -12.34 22.22 21.21
CA LYS A 282 -11.28 21.21 21.41
C LYS A 282 -10.46 20.96 20.14
N LEU A 283 -11.08 20.98 18.95
CA LEU A 283 -10.32 20.84 17.69
C LEU A 283 -9.38 22.03 17.49
N ASP A 284 -9.83 23.25 17.79
CA ASP A 284 -8.99 24.45 17.66
C ASP A 284 -7.80 24.38 18.63
N GLN A 285 -8.04 24.01 19.88
CA GLN A 285 -6.97 23.80 20.87
C GLN A 285 -6.01 22.69 20.45
N PHE A 286 -6.54 21.59 19.92
CA PHE A 286 -5.73 20.48 19.43
C PHE A 286 -4.83 20.90 18.26
N LEU A 287 -5.37 21.62 17.27
CA LEU A 287 -4.60 22.10 16.12
C LEU A 287 -3.53 23.11 16.57
N GLN A 288 -3.90 24.07 17.43
CA GLN A 288 -2.97 25.06 17.97
C GLN A 288 -1.86 24.42 18.80
N PHE A 289 -2.18 23.42 19.64
CA PHE A 289 -1.21 22.69 20.45
C PHE A 289 -0.18 21.92 19.59
N ASN A 290 -0.57 21.51 18.38
CA ASN A 290 0.31 20.84 17.43
C ASN A 290 0.99 21.82 16.44
N ASP A 291 1.07 23.11 16.80
CA ASP A 291 1.67 24.18 15.98
C ASP A 291 1.07 24.31 14.58
N ARG A 292 -0.23 24.04 14.44
CA ARG A 292 -0.97 24.17 13.16
C ARG A 292 -1.83 25.41 13.13
N GLU A 293 -1.92 26.02 11.96
CA GLU A 293 -2.82 27.15 11.73
C GLU A 293 -4.29 26.72 11.82
N VAL A 294 -5.08 27.50 12.54
CA VAL A 294 -6.51 27.26 12.75
C VAL A 294 -7.31 28.19 11.86
N LEU A 295 -8.17 27.61 11.01
CA LEU A 295 -9.08 28.37 10.15
C LEU A 295 -9.95 29.32 10.98
N GLN A 296 -9.85 30.62 10.67
CA GLN A 296 -10.72 31.65 11.24
C GLN A 296 -11.91 31.90 10.31
N GLY A 297 -13.13 31.65 10.81
CA GLY A 297 -14.36 31.80 10.04
C GLY A 297 -14.60 30.68 9.02
N ALA A 298 -15.26 31.00 7.89
CA ALA A 298 -15.72 30.03 6.90
C ALA A 298 -14.83 29.93 5.63
N GLY A 299 -13.74 30.68 5.57
CA GLY A 299 -12.95 30.88 4.34
C GLY A 299 -13.54 31.95 3.42
N LYS A 300 -12.89 32.19 2.28
CA LYS A 300 -13.23 33.26 1.32
C LYS A 300 -14.06 32.77 0.13
N ILE A 301 -14.00 31.47 -0.18
CA ILE A 301 -14.67 30.89 -1.34
C ILE A 301 -15.81 29.97 -0.90
N SER A 302 -16.99 30.18 -1.46
CA SER A 302 -18.13 29.30 -1.21
C SER A 302 -18.00 28.00 -2.01
N LYS A 303 -18.57 26.91 -1.47
CA LYS A 303 -18.63 25.62 -2.17
C LYS A 303 -19.26 25.74 -3.57
N LYS A 304 -20.34 26.51 -3.69
CA LYS A 304 -21.02 26.74 -4.96
C LYS A 304 -20.07 27.38 -6.00
N MET A 305 -19.33 28.41 -5.62
CA MET A 305 -18.36 29.07 -6.52
C MET A 305 -17.21 28.14 -6.92
N ALA A 306 -16.74 27.30 -5.99
CA ALA A 306 -15.70 26.31 -6.28
C ALA A 306 -16.20 25.25 -7.27
N ASP A 307 -17.39 24.68 -7.02
CA ASP A 307 -18.00 23.66 -7.86
C ASP A 307 -18.33 24.21 -9.27
N GLU A 308 -18.85 25.43 -9.37
CA GLU A 308 -19.11 26.10 -10.66
C GLU A 308 -17.84 26.28 -11.47
N LYS A 309 -16.75 26.77 -10.85
CA LYS A 309 -15.45 26.91 -11.52
C LYS A 309 -14.95 25.54 -11.99
N ALA A 310 -14.87 24.55 -11.10
CA ALA A 310 -14.32 23.24 -11.41
C ALA A 310 -15.11 22.53 -12.53
N GLN A 311 -16.43 22.68 -12.55
CA GLN A 311 -17.26 22.13 -13.62
C GLN A 311 -17.06 22.86 -14.95
N ALA A 312 -16.84 24.18 -14.94
CA ALA A 312 -16.52 24.93 -16.16
C ALA A 312 -15.17 24.50 -16.75
N GLU A 313 -14.15 24.35 -15.90
CA GLU A 313 -12.85 23.78 -16.29
C GLU A 313 -13.01 22.35 -16.84
N TYR A 314 -13.88 21.54 -16.25
CA TYR A 314 -14.10 20.16 -16.71
C TYR A 314 -14.68 20.09 -18.13
N VAL A 315 -15.61 21.00 -18.47
CA VAL A 315 -16.15 21.06 -19.82
C VAL A 315 -15.04 21.34 -20.83
N GLN A 316 -14.15 22.31 -20.54
CA GLN A 316 -13.03 22.63 -21.41
C GLN A 316 -12.04 21.46 -21.54
N PHE A 317 -11.68 20.84 -20.41
CA PHE A 317 -10.80 19.68 -20.39
C PHE A 317 -11.38 18.49 -21.18
N ALA A 318 -12.65 18.18 -20.99
CA ALA A 318 -13.32 17.08 -21.68
C ALA A 318 -13.37 17.29 -23.20
N GLU A 319 -13.57 18.54 -23.65
CA GLU A 319 -13.47 18.87 -25.07
C GLU A 319 -12.05 18.71 -25.62
N GLN A 320 -11.03 19.15 -24.88
CA GLN A 320 -9.63 18.97 -25.27
C GLN A 320 -9.26 17.48 -25.38
N GLN A 321 -9.63 16.68 -24.38
CA GLN A 321 -9.39 15.23 -24.39
C GLN A 321 -10.11 14.53 -25.54
N ARG A 322 -11.34 14.92 -25.85
CA ARG A 322 -12.06 14.37 -27.00
C ARG A 322 -11.33 14.65 -28.32
N ARG A 323 -10.88 15.89 -28.53
CA ARG A 323 -10.13 16.26 -29.74
C ARG A 323 -8.81 15.50 -29.86
N LEU A 324 -8.11 15.27 -28.73
CA LEU A 324 -6.88 14.47 -28.72
C LEU A 324 -7.15 13.02 -29.12
N LYS A 325 -8.17 12.38 -28.54
CA LYS A 325 -8.56 11.00 -28.89
C LYS A 325 -9.01 10.87 -30.33
N GLU A 326 -9.76 11.84 -30.86
CA GLU A 326 -10.16 11.87 -32.27
C GLU A 326 -8.92 11.95 -33.17
N ALA A 327 -7.95 12.82 -32.86
CA ALA A 327 -6.70 12.94 -33.61
C ALA A 327 -5.79 11.70 -33.50
N GLU A 328 -5.76 11.02 -32.35
CA GLU A 328 -5.06 9.75 -32.18
C GLU A 328 -5.73 8.64 -32.99
N GLY A 329 -7.06 8.52 -32.92
CA GLY A 329 -7.81 7.56 -33.73
C GLY A 329 -7.61 7.77 -35.23
N GLU A 330 -7.56 9.02 -35.70
CA GLU A 330 -7.24 9.33 -37.10
C GLU A 330 -5.83 8.89 -37.50
N LYS A 331 -4.83 9.06 -36.62
CA LYS A 331 -3.45 8.59 -36.85
C LYS A 331 -3.37 7.06 -36.87
N ASP A 332 -4.07 6.39 -35.96
CA ASP A 332 -4.09 4.92 -35.88
C ASP A 332 -4.74 4.33 -37.14
N ILE A 333 -5.86 4.90 -37.59
CA ILE A 333 -6.50 4.52 -38.85
C ILE A 333 -5.56 4.76 -40.03
N ALA A 334 -4.87 5.90 -40.08
CA ALA A 334 -3.90 6.19 -41.13
C ALA A 334 -2.72 5.20 -41.13
N GLY A 335 -2.21 4.83 -39.95
CA GLY A 335 -1.16 3.82 -39.77
C GLY A 335 -1.60 2.43 -40.23
N LEU A 336 -2.81 1.99 -39.88
CA LEU A 336 -3.38 0.73 -40.34
C LEU A 336 -3.59 0.69 -41.86
N LEU A 337 -3.97 1.82 -42.47
CA LEU A 337 -4.11 1.95 -43.92
C LEU A 337 -2.76 1.94 -44.65
N GLN A 338 -1.68 2.44 -44.04
CA GLN A 338 -0.32 2.35 -44.57
C GLN A 338 0.25 0.94 -44.44
N TRP A 339 0.08 0.29 -43.28
CA TRP A 339 0.50 -1.10 -43.06
C TRP A 339 -0.13 -2.09 -44.05
N ASN A 340 -1.42 -1.93 -44.34
CA ASN A 340 -2.13 -2.72 -45.36
C ASN A 340 -1.64 -2.49 -46.80
N LYS A 341 -0.96 -1.37 -47.08
CA LYS A 341 -0.34 -1.09 -48.39
C LYS A 341 1.06 -1.69 -48.50
N GLU A 342 1.81 -1.72 -47.42
CA GLU A 342 3.16 -2.31 -47.39
C GLU A 342 3.13 -3.84 -47.37
N SER A 343 2.16 -4.45 -46.69
CA SER A 343 1.96 -5.91 -46.66
C SER A 343 1.38 -6.52 -47.95
N LYS A 344 0.99 -5.68 -48.93
CA LYS A 344 0.51 -6.09 -50.26
C LYS A 344 1.54 -5.90 -51.38
N LYS A 345 2.74 -5.42 -51.06
CA LYS A 345 3.92 -5.45 -51.94
C LYS A 345 4.83 -6.59 -51.49
#